data_AF-A0A956A765-F1
#
_entry.id   AF-A0A956A765-F1
#
_cell.length_a   1.000
_cell.length_b   1.000
_cell.length_c   1.000
_cell.angle_alpha   90.00
_cell.angle_beta   90.00
_cell.angle_gamma   90.00
#
_symmetry.space_group_name_H-M   'P 1'
#
loop_
_entity.id
_entity.type
_entity.pdbx_description
1 polymer ?
#
loop_
_entity_poly.entity_id
_entity_poly.type
_entity_poly.pdbx_seq_one_letter_code
_entity_poly.pdbx_strand_id
1 'polypeptide(L)'
;MANRRKGTLPVSIGGLIAKPLDALKRVRLPLGRGNKRVVRLSDRVRAPRRAAERDDHGESAVLRARSGVGTLLAWAIPVVIACAAFVTPFLGVRAYDYVMESDHFQVREILVDGNRHLTLPEVREAMGVEPGMHVLTADMDVLAERLRRHPWVSWAEVTRELPDRILVTLNEHEPAAYLAVGELYLVDRRGVVFASPTAADKDLTLPIITGVAPERVATEATRAELAPELAGAINVAEQYREMGLA
;
A
#
# COMPACT_ATOMS: atom_id res chain seq x y z
N MET A 1 65.95 11.34 18.01
CA MET A 1 65.89 10.82 16.62
C MET A 1 64.55 11.20 16.00
N ALA A 2 64.57 11.94 14.89
CA ALA A 2 63.44 12.30 14.02
C ALA A 2 62.96 11.05 13.23
N ASN A 3 61.80 10.96 12.55
CA ASN A 3 61.11 11.85 11.60
C ASN A 3 59.77 11.15 11.24
N ARG A 4 58.56 11.74 11.43
CA ARG A 4 57.72 12.48 10.45
C ARG A 4 57.55 11.74 9.09
N ARG A 5 56.34 11.55 8.53
CA ARG A 5 55.43 12.60 8.03
C ARG A 5 53.95 12.19 8.01
N LYS A 6 53.11 13.17 8.35
CA LYS A 6 51.68 13.30 8.01
C LYS A 6 51.54 13.94 6.62
N GLY A 7 50.50 13.57 5.87
CA GLY A 7 50.08 14.26 4.65
C GLY A 7 48.72 14.94 4.88
N THR A 8 48.68 16.23 4.57
CA THR A 8 47.60 17.19 4.82
C THR A 8 46.87 17.51 3.51
N LEU A 9 45.57 17.81 3.58
CA LEU A 9 44.80 18.48 2.52
C LEU A 9 45.36 19.89 2.23
N PRO A 10 44.92 20.52 1.13
CA PRO A 10 44.14 21.73 1.38
C PRO A 10 42.92 21.95 0.48
N VAL A 11 42.05 22.74 1.07
CA VAL A 11 40.83 23.42 0.63
C VAL A 11 41.12 24.44 -0.48
N SER A 12 40.15 24.68 -1.37
CA SER A 12 39.96 26.02 -1.96
C SER A 12 38.46 26.33 -2.12
N ILE A 13 38.06 27.42 -1.45
CA ILE A 13 36.75 28.06 -1.44
C ILE A 13 36.89 29.35 -2.27
N GLY A 14 35.85 29.73 -3.02
CA GLY A 14 35.50 31.15 -3.15
C GLY A 14 35.24 31.69 -4.55
N GLY A 15 34.23 32.58 -4.62
CA GLY A 15 34.19 33.69 -5.57
C GLY A 15 33.19 33.51 -6.72
N LEU A 16 31.88 33.78 -6.58
CA LEU A 16 31.23 35.10 -6.56
C LEU A 16 31.50 35.99 -7.81
N ILE A 17 30.39 36.48 -8.40
CA ILE A 17 30.19 37.83 -8.99
C ILE A 17 30.29 38.01 -10.53
N ALA A 18 29.09 38.29 -11.09
CA ALA A 18 28.69 39.29 -12.11
C ALA A 18 29.11 39.22 -13.61
N LYS A 19 28.05 39.25 -14.48
CA LYS A 19 27.72 40.13 -15.66
C LYS A 19 28.86 40.65 -16.57
N PRO A 20 28.68 40.89 -17.90
CA PRO A 20 27.58 41.65 -18.56
C PRO A 20 27.11 41.10 -19.95
N LEU A 21 25.89 41.38 -20.41
CA LEU A 21 25.43 42.48 -21.30
C LEU A 21 26.12 42.60 -22.67
N ASP A 22 25.33 42.33 -23.72
CA ASP A 22 25.23 43.00 -25.03
C ASP A 22 26.46 43.31 -25.91
N ALA A 23 26.15 43.16 -27.21
CA ALA A 23 26.60 43.98 -28.34
C ALA A 23 27.74 43.47 -29.27
N LEU A 24 27.26 43.08 -30.45
CA LEU A 24 27.70 43.54 -31.78
C LEU A 24 29.08 43.12 -32.31
N LYS A 25 29.05 42.35 -33.41
CA LYS A 25 29.77 42.69 -34.66
C LYS A 25 29.35 41.77 -35.82
N ARG A 26 28.57 42.31 -36.77
CA ARG A 26 29.00 42.73 -38.14
C ARG A 26 29.10 41.60 -39.16
N VAL A 27 28.08 41.48 -40.00
CA VAL A 27 28.24 41.19 -41.43
C VAL A 27 27.31 42.15 -42.19
N ARG A 28 27.85 42.90 -43.16
CA ARG A 28 27.13 43.90 -43.95
C ARG A 28 27.56 43.82 -45.43
N LEU A 29 26.55 43.97 -46.30
CA LEU A 29 26.53 44.52 -47.68
C LEU A 29 26.84 43.57 -48.86
N PRO A 30 26.36 43.88 -50.11
CA PRO A 30 25.60 45.06 -50.61
C PRO A 30 24.26 44.72 -51.33
N LEU A 31 23.20 45.53 -51.24
CA LEU A 31 22.78 46.63 -52.14
C LEU A 31 22.85 46.36 -53.66
N GLY A 32 21.68 46.13 -54.27
CA GLY A 32 21.43 46.23 -55.71
C GLY A 32 20.21 47.10 -55.98
N ARG A 33 20.46 48.30 -56.52
CA ARG A 33 19.51 49.39 -56.80
C ARG A 33 19.32 49.46 -58.32
N GLY A 34 18.10 49.40 -58.82
CA GLY A 34 17.81 49.49 -60.26
C GLY A 34 16.44 50.10 -60.54
N ASN A 35 16.38 51.42 -60.56
CA ASN A 35 15.24 52.25 -61.00
C ASN A 35 15.40 52.60 -62.50
N LYS A 36 14.29 52.88 -63.20
CA LYS A 36 14.07 53.71 -64.42
C LYS A 36 13.07 53.03 -65.37
N ARG A 37 12.18 53.68 -66.12
CA ARG A 37 11.58 55.02 -66.25
C ARG A 37 10.40 54.81 -67.24
N VAL A 38 9.20 55.32 -66.98
CA VAL A 38 8.51 56.43 -67.70
C VAL A 38 8.36 56.28 -69.23
N VAL A 39 7.13 56.42 -69.76
CA VAL A 39 6.69 57.45 -70.74
C VAL A 39 5.16 57.38 -70.95
N ARG A 40 4.52 58.55 -71.00
CA ARG A 40 3.08 58.83 -71.18
C ARG A 40 2.73 59.18 -72.65
N LEU A 41 1.42 59.41 -72.83
CA LEU A 41 0.71 60.27 -73.80
C LEU A 41 0.28 59.51 -75.07
N SER A 42 -0.92 59.71 -75.63
CA SER A 42 -1.94 60.74 -75.40
C SER A 42 -3.18 60.40 -76.23
N ASP A 43 -4.32 60.80 -75.69
CA ASP A 43 -5.46 61.43 -76.35
C ASP A 43 -6.31 60.73 -77.42
N ARG A 44 -7.58 61.17 -77.34
CA ARG A 44 -8.68 61.16 -78.32
C ARG A 44 -9.61 59.95 -78.14
N VAL A 45 -10.94 60.09 -77.99
CA VAL A 45 -11.83 61.19 -78.38
C VAL A 45 -13.24 60.99 -77.79
N ARG A 46 -13.85 62.10 -77.31
CA ARG A 46 -15.26 62.52 -77.46
C ARG A 46 -16.42 61.75 -76.76
N ALA A 47 -17.04 62.44 -75.79
CA ALA A 47 -18.44 62.28 -75.32
C ALA A 47 -19.46 62.79 -76.39
N PRO A 48 -20.82 62.82 -76.22
CA PRO A 48 -21.68 62.53 -75.05
C PRO A 48 -23.06 61.85 -75.37
N ARG A 49 -23.96 61.84 -74.36
CA ARG A 49 -25.44 62.00 -74.37
C ARG A 49 -26.38 60.79 -74.13
N ARG A 50 -27.14 60.93 -73.03
CA ARG A 50 -28.58 60.61 -72.79
C ARG A 50 -28.97 59.13 -72.85
N ALA A 51 -29.94 58.61 -72.10
CA ALA A 51 -30.83 59.05 -71.04
C ALA A 51 -31.62 57.79 -70.62
N ALA A 52 -32.21 57.79 -69.40
CA ALA A 52 -33.28 56.89 -68.95
C ALA A 52 -32.86 55.41 -68.80
N GLU A 53 -33.34 54.57 -67.89
CA GLU A 53 -34.37 54.60 -66.85
C GLU A 53 -34.39 53.15 -66.29
N ARG A 54 -34.89 52.96 -65.04
CA ARG A 54 -35.27 51.66 -64.44
C ARG A 54 -34.14 50.66 -64.12
N ASP A 55 -34.16 49.81 -63.10
CA ASP A 55 -35.13 49.43 -62.08
C ASP A 55 -34.33 49.08 -60.81
N ASP A 56 -34.76 49.60 -59.66
CA ASP A 56 -34.23 49.22 -58.35
C ASP A 56 -34.88 47.91 -57.92
N HIS A 57 -34.38 46.75 -58.38
CA HIS A 57 -34.80 45.44 -57.89
C HIS A 57 -33.62 44.47 -57.77
N GLY A 58 -33.16 44.33 -56.52
CA GLY A 58 -32.78 43.05 -55.96
C GLY A 58 -31.30 42.69 -56.05
N GLU A 59 -30.63 42.72 -54.89
CA GLU A 59 -29.72 41.62 -54.54
C GLU A 59 -29.53 41.51 -53.01
N SER A 60 -30.05 40.40 -52.48
CA SER A 60 -29.53 39.68 -51.30
C SER A 60 -29.88 40.16 -49.89
N ALA A 61 -31.16 40.40 -49.64
CA ALA A 61 -31.78 39.91 -48.40
C ALA A 61 -31.86 38.36 -48.43
N VAL A 62 -30.71 37.69 -48.25
CA VAL A 62 -30.67 36.22 -48.07
C VAL A 62 -30.87 35.91 -46.59
N LEU A 63 -32.12 36.04 -46.12
CA LEU A 63 -32.60 35.27 -44.99
C LEU A 63 -32.69 33.81 -45.46
N ARG A 64 -31.81 32.93 -44.97
CA ARG A 64 -32.11 31.49 -44.92
C ARG A 64 -31.34 30.82 -43.78
N ALA A 65 -31.99 30.85 -42.63
CA ALA A 65 -32.02 29.81 -41.59
C ALA A 65 -30.98 28.68 -41.77
N ARG A 66 -29.77 28.87 -41.21
CA ARG A 66 -28.87 27.74 -40.91
C ARG A 66 -29.26 27.20 -39.54
N SER A 67 -30.31 26.37 -39.58
CA SER A 67 -30.67 25.28 -38.67
C SER A 67 -30.15 25.36 -37.22
N GLY A 68 -31.08 25.45 -36.26
CA GLY A 68 -30.85 25.30 -34.81
C GLY A 68 -30.30 23.94 -34.35
N VAL A 69 -29.61 23.21 -35.22
CA VAL A 69 -28.90 21.96 -34.95
C VAL A 69 -27.56 22.23 -34.25
N GLY A 70 -26.91 23.37 -34.54
CA GLY A 70 -25.60 23.73 -33.94
C GLY A 70 -25.66 24.12 -32.46
N THR A 71 -26.75 24.74 -32.02
CA THR A 71 -26.95 25.09 -30.60
C THR A 71 -27.35 23.87 -29.77
N LEU A 72 -28.17 22.96 -30.30
CA LEU A 72 -28.53 21.71 -29.60
C LEU A 72 -27.31 20.82 -29.36
N LEU A 73 -26.36 20.74 -30.31
CA LEU A 73 -25.10 20.02 -30.13
C LEU A 73 -24.15 20.69 -29.11
N ALA A 74 -24.16 22.03 -29.02
CA ALA A 74 -23.33 22.76 -28.05
C ALA A 74 -23.74 22.51 -26.59
N TRP A 75 -25.03 22.26 -26.33
CA TRP A 75 -25.53 21.89 -25.00
C TRP A 75 -25.45 20.38 -24.72
N ALA A 76 -25.33 19.55 -25.77
CA ALA A 76 -25.21 18.10 -25.59
C ALA A 76 -23.89 17.70 -24.91
N ILE A 77 -22.77 18.34 -25.27
CA ILE A 77 -21.45 18.03 -24.69
C ILE A 77 -21.39 18.26 -23.17
N PRO A 78 -21.77 19.43 -22.60
CA PRO A 78 -21.75 19.64 -21.15
C PRO A 78 -22.76 18.74 -20.42
N VAL A 79 -23.90 18.41 -21.05
CA VAL A 79 -24.87 17.46 -20.49
C VAL A 79 -24.28 16.06 -20.42
N VAL A 80 -23.60 15.59 -21.47
CA VAL A 80 -22.93 14.29 -21.48
C VAL A 80 -21.81 14.24 -20.44
N ILE A 81 -21.01 15.31 -20.30
CA ILE A 81 -19.97 15.40 -19.27
C ILE A 81 -20.58 15.38 -17.87
N ALA A 82 -21.67 16.12 -17.64
CA ALA A 82 -22.37 16.12 -16.36
C ALA A 82 -22.99 14.75 -16.04
N CYS A 83 -23.60 14.10 -17.02
CA CYS A 83 -24.10 12.73 -16.88
C CYS A 83 -22.97 11.74 -16.60
N ALA A 84 -21.85 11.81 -17.31
CA ALA A 84 -20.71 10.94 -17.06
C ALA A 84 -20.10 11.19 -15.66
N ALA A 85 -20.00 12.46 -15.25
CA ALA A 85 -19.51 12.84 -13.92
C ALA A 85 -20.43 12.37 -12.78
N PHE A 86 -21.72 12.14 -13.05
CA PHE A 86 -22.68 11.64 -12.07
C PHE A 86 -22.81 10.10 -12.10
N VAL A 87 -22.89 9.52 -13.30
CA VAL A 87 -23.07 8.08 -13.52
C VAL A 87 -21.81 7.31 -13.13
N THR A 88 -20.61 7.81 -13.43
CA THR A 88 -19.35 7.09 -13.14
C THR A 88 -19.14 6.84 -11.64
N PRO A 89 -19.20 7.85 -10.74
CA PRO A 89 -19.10 7.59 -9.31
C PRO A 89 -20.29 6.80 -8.76
N PHE A 90 -21.51 7.01 -9.28
CA PHE A 90 -22.68 6.24 -8.88
C PHE A 90 -22.53 4.75 -9.20
N LEU A 91 -22.06 4.42 -10.41
CA LEU A 91 -21.80 3.06 -10.84
C LEU A 91 -20.63 2.43 -10.07
N GLY A 92 -19.60 3.23 -9.75
CA GLY A 92 -18.47 2.81 -8.92
C GLY A 92 -18.89 2.42 -7.50
N VAL A 93 -19.73 3.23 -6.84
CA VAL A 93 -20.28 2.92 -5.51
C VAL A 93 -21.14 1.66 -5.58
N ARG A 94 -22.04 1.53 -6.57
CA ARG A 94 -22.87 0.33 -6.72
C ARG A 94 -22.08 -0.94 -7.02
N ALA A 95 -21.01 -0.84 -7.81
CA ALA A 95 -20.12 -1.95 -8.07
C ALA A 95 -19.33 -2.34 -6.81
N TYR A 96 -18.89 -1.35 -6.01
CA TYR A 96 -18.24 -1.59 -4.73
C TYR A 96 -19.17 -2.30 -3.75
N ASP A 97 -20.38 -1.77 -3.56
CA ASP A 97 -21.40 -2.37 -2.68
C ASP A 97 -21.74 -3.79 -3.13
N TYR A 98 -21.93 -4.03 -4.42
CA TYR A 98 -22.20 -5.37 -4.96
C TYR A 98 -21.06 -6.37 -4.70
N VAL A 99 -19.80 -5.94 -4.83
CA VAL A 99 -18.64 -6.80 -4.53
C VAL A 99 -18.55 -7.07 -3.03
N MET A 100 -18.80 -6.06 -2.19
CA MET A 100 -18.77 -6.18 -0.74
C MET A 100 -19.95 -6.99 -0.17
N GLU A 101 -21.13 -6.91 -0.77
CA GLU A 101 -22.32 -7.68 -0.38
C GLU A 101 -22.34 -9.09 -0.95
N SER A 102 -21.43 -9.43 -1.87
CA SER A 102 -21.42 -10.76 -2.46
C SER A 102 -20.93 -11.82 -1.46
N ASP A 103 -21.74 -12.85 -1.25
CA ASP A 103 -21.41 -14.05 -0.46
C ASP A 103 -20.19 -14.83 -0.98
N HIS A 104 -19.60 -14.38 -2.09
CA HIS A 104 -18.46 -15.01 -2.74
C HIS A 104 -17.13 -14.71 -2.03
N PHE A 105 -17.05 -13.61 -1.27
CA PHE A 105 -15.85 -13.25 -0.50
C PHE A 105 -15.98 -13.49 1.01
N GLN A 106 -17.05 -14.16 1.43
CA GLN A 106 -17.19 -14.59 2.82
C GLN A 106 -16.18 -15.70 3.11
N VAL A 107 -15.60 -15.70 4.30
CA VAL A 107 -14.69 -16.75 4.75
C VAL A 107 -15.49 -18.06 4.85
N ARG A 108 -15.19 -19.01 3.95
CA ARG A 108 -15.82 -20.34 3.94
C ARG A 108 -14.89 -21.41 4.50
N GLU A 109 -13.60 -21.24 4.31
CA GLU A 109 -12.61 -22.23 4.70
C GLU A 109 -11.42 -21.54 5.37
N ILE A 110 -10.99 -22.11 6.50
CA ILE A 110 -9.77 -21.72 7.19
C ILE A 110 -8.83 -22.92 7.08
N LEU A 111 -7.68 -22.72 6.47
CA LEU A 111 -6.63 -23.72 6.38
C LEU A 111 -5.61 -23.41 7.45
N VAL A 112 -5.28 -24.38 8.28
CA VAL A 112 -4.30 -24.24 9.37
C VAL A 112 -3.16 -25.19 9.12
N ASP A 113 -1.93 -24.67 9.11
CA ASP A 113 -0.70 -25.42 9.04
C ASP A 113 0.14 -25.21 10.32
N GLY A 114 0.80 -26.28 10.76
CA GLY A 114 1.67 -26.29 11.94
C GLY A 114 0.97 -26.49 13.29
N ASN A 115 -0.34 -26.77 13.31
CA ASN A 115 -1.07 -27.11 14.53
C ASN A 115 -0.86 -28.59 14.93
N ARG A 116 -0.55 -28.85 16.21
CA ARG A 116 -0.38 -30.20 16.77
C ARG A 116 -1.26 -30.40 17.99
N HIS A 117 -1.27 -29.42 18.89
CA HIS A 117 -2.09 -29.35 20.08
C HIS A 117 -3.41 -28.63 19.79
N LEU A 118 -3.37 -27.50 19.07
CA LEU A 118 -4.56 -26.70 18.79
C LEU A 118 -5.41 -27.33 17.70
N THR A 119 -6.71 -27.38 17.96
CA THR A 119 -7.70 -27.82 16.99
C THR A 119 -8.14 -26.66 16.10
N LEU A 120 -8.62 -26.96 14.89
CA LEU A 120 -9.10 -25.94 13.97
C LEU A 120 -10.23 -25.06 14.55
N PRO A 121 -11.20 -25.59 15.33
CA PRO A 121 -12.17 -24.75 16.04
C PRO A 121 -11.54 -23.78 17.03
N GLU A 122 -10.53 -24.21 17.80
CA GLU A 122 -9.82 -23.34 18.76
C GLU A 122 -9.03 -22.24 18.06
N VAL A 123 -8.36 -22.55 16.94
CA VAL A 123 -7.65 -21.55 16.13
C VAL A 123 -8.63 -20.51 15.57
N ARG A 124 -9.78 -20.95 15.06
CA ARG A 124 -10.84 -20.05 14.57
C ARG A 124 -11.38 -19.15 15.67
N GLU A 125 -11.62 -19.71 16.86
CA GLU A 125 -12.10 -18.98 18.03
C GLU A 125 -11.06 -17.97 18.52
N ALA A 126 -9.79 -18.37 18.62
CA ALA A 126 -8.68 -17.51 19.03
C ALA A 126 -8.49 -16.30 18.09
N MET A 127 -8.68 -16.49 16.77
CA MET A 127 -8.68 -15.38 15.82
C MET A 127 -9.94 -14.49 15.92
N GLY A 128 -11.03 -15.01 16.47
CA GLY A 128 -12.34 -14.35 16.50
C GLY A 128 -12.97 -14.22 15.12
N VAL A 129 -12.84 -15.27 14.28
CA VAL A 129 -13.49 -15.31 12.96
C VAL A 129 -14.94 -15.76 13.13
N GLU A 130 -15.84 -14.82 12.89
CA GLU A 130 -17.29 -15.03 12.94
C GLU A 130 -17.85 -15.50 11.58
N PRO A 131 -18.94 -16.29 11.57
CA PRO A 131 -19.63 -16.65 10.33
C PRO A 131 -20.07 -15.41 9.56
N GLY A 132 -19.85 -15.40 8.25
CA GLY A 132 -20.19 -14.26 7.38
C GLY A 132 -19.14 -13.14 7.35
N MET A 133 -18.02 -13.27 8.06
CA MET A 133 -16.88 -12.36 7.91
C MET A 133 -16.37 -12.36 6.47
N HIS A 134 -16.04 -11.19 5.93
CA HIS A 134 -15.53 -11.04 4.56
C HIS A 134 -14.00 -11.04 4.53
N VAL A 135 -13.39 -11.88 3.68
CA VAL A 135 -11.92 -12.00 3.51
C VAL A 135 -11.29 -10.69 3.08
N LEU A 136 -12.01 -9.87 2.31
CA LEU A 136 -11.51 -8.59 1.79
C LEU A 136 -11.37 -7.52 2.88
N THR A 137 -12.35 -7.45 3.78
CA THR A 137 -12.41 -6.42 4.85
C THR A 137 -11.76 -6.88 6.14
N ALA A 138 -11.58 -8.19 6.33
CA ALA A 138 -10.85 -8.74 7.45
C ALA A 138 -9.39 -8.24 7.46
N ASP A 139 -8.93 -7.82 8.62
CA ASP A 139 -7.56 -7.41 8.88
C ASP A 139 -6.74 -8.62 9.33
N MET A 140 -5.85 -9.09 8.46
CA MET A 140 -5.06 -10.30 8.70
C MET A 140 -4.07 -10.11 9.86
N ASP A 141 -3.54 -8.90 10.03
CA ASP A 141 -2.58 -8.60 11.11
C ASP A 141 -3.29 -8.63 12.45
N VAL A 142 -4.51 -8.11 12.52
CA VAL A 142 -5.35 -8.19 13.73
C VAL A 142 -5.72 -9.63 14.06
N LEU A 143 -6.09 -10.45 13.07
CA LEU A 143 -6.38 -11.87 13.29
C LEU A 143 -5.14 -12.63 13.78
N ALA A 144 -3.98 -12.39 13.16
CA ALA A 144 -2.71 -12.98 13.58
C ALA A 144 -2.34 -12.59 15.01
N GLU A 145 -2.50 -11.31 15.36
CA GLU A 145 -2.21 -10.81 16.71
C GLU A 145 -3.14 -11.41 17.76
N ARG A 146 -4.43 -11.58 17.45
CA ARG A 146 -5.37 -12.28 18.34
C ARG A 146 -4.96 -13.74 18.54
N LEU A 147 -4.57 -14.43 17.47
CA LEU A 147 -4.11 -15.81 17.55
C LEU A 147 -2.83 -15.95 18.40
N ARG A 148 -1.87 -15.02 18.28
CA ARG A 148 -0.64 -15.01 19.10
C ARG A 148 -0.88 -14.80 20.59
N ARG A 149 -2.03 -14.26 20.99
CA ARG A 149 -2.41 -14.18 22.41
C ARG A 149 -2.81 -15.52 22.99
N HIS A 150 -3.05 -16.52 22.14
CA HIS A 150 -3.34 -17.87 22.60
C HIS A 150 -2.08 -18.48 23.26
N PRO A 151 -2.15 -18.96 24.52
CA PRO A 151 -1.02 -19.48 25.29
C PRO A 151 -0.09 -20.47 24.56
N TRP A 152 -0.67 -21.34 23.73
CA TRP A 152 0.08 -22.37 23.00
C TRP A 152 0.79 -21.86 21.73
N VAL A 153 0.46 -20.66 21.25
CA VAL A 153 1.00 -20.13 19.98
C VAL A 153 2.28 -19.37 20.24
N SER A 154 3.40 -19.87 19.75
CA SER A 154 4.70 -19.19 19.84
C SER A 154 4.89 -18.16 18.72
N TRP A 155 4.31 -18.43 17.55
CA TRP A 155 4.32 -17.56 16.40
C TRP A 155 3.15 -17.92 15.49
N ALA A 156 2.59 -16.92 14.82
CA ALA A 156 1.55 -17.12 13.81
C ALA A 156 1.62 -16.05 12.73
N GLU A 157 1.27 -16.47 11.52
CA GLU A 157 1.05 -15.64 10.34
C GLU A 157 -0.31 -16.01 9.73
N VAL A 158 -1.05 -14.99 9.34
CA VAL A 158 -2.37 -15.15 8.74
C VAL A 158 -2.34 -14.44 7.39
N THR A 159 -2.72 -15.16 6.35
CA THR A 159 -2.75 -14.64 4.98
C THR A 159 -4.11 -14.92 4.36
N ARG A 160 -4.47 -14.10 3.37
CA ARG A 160 -5.71 -14.24 2.63
C ARG A 160 -5.46 -15.02 1.35
N GLU A 161 -6.30 -16.01 1.08
CA GLU A 161 -6.33 -16.71 -0.19
C GLU A 161 -7.71 -16.49 -0.83
N LEU A 162 -7.74 -15.62 -1.83
CA LEU A 162 -9.00 -15.24 -2.48
C LEU A 162 -9.55 -16.39 -3.33
N PRO A 163 -10.89 -16.49 -3.47
CA PRO A 163 -11.89 -15.51 -3.02
C PRO A 163 -12.37 -15.66 -1.57
N ASP A 164 -12.33 -16.85 -0.97
CA ASP A 164 -13.11 -17.21 0.22
C ASP A 164 -12.33 -17.92 1.34
N ARG A 165 -10.99 -17.91 1.29
CA ARG A 165 -10.14 -18.67 2.22
C ARG A 165 -9.21 -17.78 3.06
N ILE A 166 -8.92 -18.26 4.26
CA ILE A 166 -7.85 -17.75 5.12
C ILE A 166 -6.85 -18.88 5.35
N LEU A 167 -5.58 -18.60 5.09
CA LEU A 167 -4.47 -19.50 5.38
C LEU A 167 -3.77 -19.03 6.65
N VAL A 168 -3.67 -19.92 7.63
CA VAL A 168 -3.03 -19.71 8.92
C VAL A 168 -1.83 -20.62 8.99
N THR A 169 -0.65 -20.04 9.18
CA THR A 169 0.57 -20.81 9.47
C THR A 169 0.98 -20.46 10.90
N LEU A 170 1.07 -21.46 11.77
CA LEU A 170 1.40 -21.25 13.17
C LEU A 170 2.48 -22.22 13.65
N ASN A 171 3.23 -21.78 14.66
CA ASN A 171 4.16 -22.61 15.40
C ASN A 171 3.72 -22.64 16.86
N GLU A 172 3.44 -23.84 17.36
CA GLU A 172 3.11 -24.03 18.78
C GLU A 172 4.37 -24.13 19.64
N HIS A 173 4.24 -23.76 20.92
CA HIS A 173 5.27 -24.04 21.92
C HIS A 173 5.44 -25.54 22.11
N GLU A 174 6.70 -25.99 22.14
CA GLU A 174 7.03 -27.37 22.49
C GLU A 174 7.31 -27.47 24.00
N PRO A 175 6.49 -28.23 24.75
CA PRO A 175 6.67 -28.35 26.19
C PRO A 175 7.94 -29.14 26.51
N ALA A 176 8.77 -28.60 27.39
CA ALA A 176 10.06 -29.20 27.79
C ALA A 176 10.13 -29.50 29.29
N ALA A 177 9.37 -28.79 30.11
CA ALA A 177 9.27 -29.02 31.55
C ALA A 177 7.92 -28.56 32.10
N TYR A 178 7.56 -29.07 33.28
CA TYR A 178 6.57 -28.44 34.13
C TYR A 178 7.24 -27.52 35.14
N LEU A 179 6.58 -26.42 35.47
CA LEU A 179 6.94 -25.52 36.56
C LEU A 179 5.85 -25.57 37.62
N ALA A 180 6.19 -26.03 38.84
CA ALA A 180 5.23 -26.13 39.94
C ALA A 180 5.43 -24.97 40.92
N VAL A 181 4.51 -24.01 40.86
CA VAL A 181 4.53 -22.77 41.65
C VAL A 181 3.10 -22.45 42.10
N GLY A 182 2.65 -23.10 43.18
CA GLY A 182 1.25 -23.11 43.62
C GLY A 182 0.35 -23.93 42.68
N GLU A 183 0.40 -23.60 41.39
CA GLU A 183 -0.21 -24.30 40.26
C GLU A 183 0.88 -24.86 39.32
N LEU A 184 0.49 -25.73 38.40
CA LEU A 184 1.38 -26.28 37.39
C LEU A 184 1.33 -25.43 36.11
N TYR A 185 2.49 -25.18 35.53
CA TYR A 185 2.64 -24.49 34.25
C TYR A 185 3.53 -25.30 33.30
N LEU A 186 3.33 -25.12 32.00
CA LEU A 186 4.19 -25.64 30.95
C LEU A 186 5.25 -24.61 30.58
N VAL A 187 6.47 -25.10 30.40
CA VAL A 187 7.63 -24.30 30.02
C VAL A 187 8.28 -24.89 28.78
N ASP A 188 8.59 -24.04 27.81
CA ASP A 188 9.32 -24.46 26.61
C ASP A 188 10.84 -24.51 26.83
N ARG A 189 11.60 -25.02 25.86
CA ARG A 189 13.07 -25.12 25.95
C ARG A 189 13.79 -23.77 26.12
N ARG A 190 13.14 -22.67 25.72
CA ARG A 190 13.67 -21.31 25.89
C ARG A 190 13.38 -20.74 27.28
N GLY A 191 12.71 -21.52 28.14
CA GLY A 191 12.31 -21.12 29.48
C GLY A 191 11.05 -20.26 29.51
N VAL A 192 10.30 -20.17 28.40
CA VAL A 192 9.07 -19.38 28.34
C VAL A 192 7.95 -20.16 29.02
N VAL A 193 7.35 -19.59 30.06
CA VAL A 193 6.15 -20.12 30.72
C VAL A 193 4.93 -19.71 29.92
N PHE A 194 4.29 -20.67 29.24
CA PHE A 194 3.30 -20.35 28.20
C PHE A 194 1.87 -20.77 28.54
N ALA A 195 1.62 -21.94 29.13
CA ALA A 195 0.26 -22.43 29.40
C ALA A 195 0.13 -23.16 30.74
N SER A 196 -1.10 -23.32 31.22
CA SER A 196 -1.43 -24.28 32.29
C SER A 196 -1.82 -25.62 31.65
N PRO A 197 -1.33 -26.76 32.17
CA PRO A 197 -1.57 -28.06 31.57
C PRO A 197 -3.03 -28.49 31.74
N THR A 198 -3.62 -28.96 30.66
CA THR A 198 -4.94 -29.59 30.63
C THR A 198 -4.86 -31.07 31.01
N ALA A 199 -6.00 -31.78 31.02
CA ALA A 199 -5.99 -33.23 31.25
C ALA A 199 -5.16 -34.01 30.22
N ALA A 200 -5.17 -33.57 28.95
CA ALA A 200 -4.39 -34.18 27.88
C ALA A 200 -2.88 -33.97 28.05
N ASP A 201 -2.49 -32.86 28.70
CA ASP A 201 -1.08 -32.52 28.88
C ASP A 201 -0.43 -33.27 30.03
N LYS A 202 -1.20 -33.88 30.94
CA LYS A 202 -0.67 -34.54 32.15
C LYS A 202 0.06 -35.84 31.87
N ASP A 203 -0.16 -36.44 30.70
CA ASP A 203 0.47 -37.70 30.31
C ASP A 203 1.90 -37.48 29.75
N LEU A 204 2.34 -36.23 29.61
CA LEU A 204 3.69 -35.93 29.14
C LEU A 204 4.73 -36.27 30.21
N THR A 205 5.73 -37.07 29.83
CA THR A 205 6.87 -37.39 30.70
C THR A 205 7.90 -36.26 30.66
N LEU A 206 7.64 -35.21 31.44
CA LEU A 206 8.48 -34.00 31.50
C LEU A 206 9.05 -33.80 32.91
N PRO A 207 10.27 -33.23 33.04
CA PRO A 207 10.86 -32.90 34.32
C PRO A 207 10.05 -31.79 34.99
N ILE A 208 10.02 -31.79 36.33
CA ILE A 208 9.31 -30.79 37.13
C ILE A 208 10.33 -29.87 37.80
N ILE A 209 10.23 -28.59 37.52
CA ILE A 209 11.01 -27.52 38.13
C ILE A 209 10.21 -26.96 39.32
N THR A 210 10.88 -26.84 40.47
CA THR A 210 10.31 -26.32 41.72
C THR A 210 11.25 -25.29 42.35
N GLY A 211 10.83 -24.64 43.44
CA GLY A 211 11.67 -23.68 44.17
C GLY A 211 11.65 -22.25 43.62
N VAL A 212 10.77 -21.97 42.65
CA VAL A 212 10.51 -20.62 42.14
C VAL A 212 9.41 -19.95 42.98
N ALA A 213 9.61 -18.71 43.37
CA ALA A 213 8.62 -17.93 44.12
C ALA A 213 7.43 -17.52 43.23
N PRO A 214 6.16 -17.58 43.70
CA PRO A 214 4.97 -17.24 42.91
C PRO A 214 4.99 -15.86 42.26
N GLU A 215 5.59 -14.88 42.92
CA GLU A 215 5.67 -13.50 42.46
C GLU A 215 6.47 -13.39 41.15
N ARG A 216 7.43 -14.29 40.93
CA ARG A 216 8.26 -14.34 39.71
C ARG A 216 7.50 -14.88 38.49
N VAL A 217 6.35 -15.51 38.69
CA VAL A 217 5.51 -16.07 37.60
C VAL A 217 4.20 -15.28 37.41
N ALA A 218 3.97 -14.24 38.23
CA ALA A 218 2.71 -13.51 38.23
C ALA A 218 2.48 -12.64 36.98
N THR A 219 3.54 -12.07 36.39
CA THR A 219 3.43 -11.13 35.26
C THR A 219 4.28 -11.59 34.08
N GLU A 220 3.94 -11.15 32.88
CA GLU A 220 4.73 -11.45 31.67
C GLU A 220 6.18 -10.94 31.78
N ALA A 221 6.37 -9.75 32.36
CA ALA A 221 7.69 -9.18 32.59
C ALA A 221 8.54 -10.04 33.54
N THR A 222 7.97 -10.48 34.67
CA THR A 222 8.70 -11.32 35.63
C THR A 222 8.99 -12.72 35.08
N ARG A 223 8.08 -13.28 34.27
CA ARG A 223 8.32 -14.54 33.54
C ARG A 223 9.47 -14.39 32.55
N ALA A 224 9.55 -13.29 31.80
CA ALA A 224 10.62 -13.04 30.84
C ALA A 224 12.00 -12.94 31.53
N GLU A 225 12.07 -12.34 32.72
CA GLU A 225 13.30 -12.31 33.53
C GLU A 225 13.72 -13.70 34.03
N LEU A 226 12.76 -14.58 34.32
CA LEU A 226 12.99 -15.93 34.80
C LEU A 226 13.39 -16.92 33.68
N ALA A 227 13.02 -16.64 32.43
CA ALA A 227 13.25 -17.52 31.28
C ALA A 227 14.69 -18.06 31.14
N PRO A 228 15.77 -17.27 31.23
CA PRO A 228 17.13 -17.81 31.12
C PRO A 228 17.50 -18.79 32.24
N GLU A 229 16.99 -18.59 33.47
CA GLU A 229 17.22 -19.51 34.59
C GLU A 229 16.51 -20.86 34.34
N LEU A 230 15.26 -20.82 33.85
CA LEU A 230 14.50 -22.01 33.51
C LEU A 230 15.12 -22.77 32.34
N ALA A 231 15.54 -22.07 31.28
CA ALA A 231 16.25 -22.68 30.16
C ALA A 231 17.52 -23.40 30.62
N GLY A 232 18.29 -22.78 31.54
CA GLY A 232 19.45 -23.41 32.16
C GLY A 232 19.09 -24.69 32.93
N ALA A 233 18.05 -24.65 33.75
CA ALA A 233 17.58 -25.82 34.50
C ALA A 233 17.11 -26.96 33.58
N ILE A 234 16.39 -26.64 32.50
CA ILE A 234 15.92 -27.60 31.49
C ILE A 234 17.12 -28.26 30.80
N ASN A 235 18.10 -27.47 30.36
CA ASN A 235 19.29 -27.99 29.69
C ASN A 235 20.07 -28.99 30.57
N VAL A 236 20.22 -28.68 31.86
CA VAL A 236 20.84 -29.61 32.81
C VAL A 236 19.99 -30.88 32.92
N ALA A 237 18.67 -30.77 33.10
CA ALA A 237 17.79 -31.93 33.21
C ALA A 237 17.80 -32.83 31.95
N GLU A 238 17.83 -32.25 30.75
CA GLU A 238 17.98 -33.00 29.50
C GLU A 238 19.34 -33.72 29.44
N GLN A 239 20.43 -33.04 29.82
CA GLN A 239 21.77 -33.63 29.82
C GLN A 239 21.90 -34.84 30.77
N TYR A 240 21.30 -34.78 31.97
CA TYR A 240 21.25 -35.94 32.88
C TYR A 240 20.46 -37.12 32.30
N ARG A 241 19.36 -36.82 31.58
CA ARG A 241 18.54 -37.84 30.91
C ARG A 241 19.29 -38.52 29.78
N GLU A 242 20.03 -37.76 28.98
CA GLU A 242 20.89 -38.31 27.91
C GLU A 242 22.00 -39.21 28.45
N MET A 243 22.48 -38.93 29.67
CA MET A 243 23.43 -39.79 30.38
C MET A 243 22.78 -41.05 31.00
N GLY A 244 21.46 -41.20 30.93
CA GLY A 244 20.72 -42.32 31.53
C GLY A 244 20.65 -42.29 33.06
N LEU A 245 20.79 -41.10 33.66
CA LEU A 245 20.81 -40.91 35.11
C LEU A 245 19.50 -40.37 35.69
N ALA A 246 18.48 -40.17 34.85
CA ALA A 246 17.19 -39.58 35.19
C ALA A 246 16.03 -40.50 34.80
#